data_AF-A0A2N6B0V9-F1
#
_entry.id   AF-A0A2N6B0V9-F1
#
_cell.length_a   1.000
_cell.length_b   1.000
_cell.length_c   1.000
_cell.angle_alpha   90.00
_cell.angle_beta   90.00
_cell.angle_gamma   90.00
#
_symmetry.space_group_name_H-M   'P 1'
#
loop_
_entity.id
_entity.type
_entity.pdbx_description
1 polymer ?
#
loop_
_entity_poly.entity_id
_entity_poly.type
_entity_poly.pdbx_seq_one_letter_code
_entity_poly.pdbx_strand_id
1 'polypeptide(L)'
;MTANDDRAPDKNRLAHGTPAERLPDKVTSAVKQAVVCGKEVVSRSTDGRFRKGQSGNPKGRPPRKAEAAISISDQPTKARLLDELLRTIPVRENDRAVEMPVRQALLRAEIAAALKGNTYAQRHLLDRIERLEREEALEVARENQVFSDYQEHCRAEIAAAVKQGDPVPEPIPHPDDIIIEPGKRVRFIGPANENEAASVHKSCQLRDVLLMQDALDGRSHDQLLNGRSEDETGSALILAIAVNATLPPRLRLSDVAMTTAMMRHHATPKRLLLKNLYHGWKGLGHACKRGQTFPPLRLVEPRLRLIYDFLAEIKRRGISPAAPSLTEITEILQDLMDRRDGYCAA
;
A
#
# COMPACT_ATOMS: atom_id res chain seq x y z
N MET A 1 15.32 -61.06 54.55
CA MET A 1 16.54 -60.63 55.27
C MET A 1 16.53 -59.11 55.27
N THR A 2 16.46 -58.51 56.48
CA THR A 2 16.81 -57.14 56.89
C THR A 2 16.24 -55.93 56.13
N ALA A 3 15.73 -54.86 56.71
CA ALA A 3 15.40 -54.44 58.09
C ALA A 3 14.65 -53.09 57.98
N ASN A 4 13.93 -52.72 59.04
CA ASN A 4 13.30 -51.42 59.33
C ASN A 4 14.31 -50.24 59.15
N ASP A 5 13.97 -48.95 59.03
CA ASP A 5 13.06 -48.14 59.84
C ASP A 5 13.07 -46.68 59.31
N ASP A 6 12.12 -45.89 59.81
CA ASP A 6 12.20 -44.46 60.12
C ASP A 6 12.03 -43.32 59.06
N ARG A 7 10.95 -42.57 59.35
CA ARG A 7 10.81 -41.09 59.44
C ARG A 7 10.80 -40.21 58.18
N ALA A 8 9.63 -39.58 58.00
CA ALA A 8 9.45 -38.29 57.32
C ALA A 8 10.26 -37.16 58.00
N PRO A 9 10.54 -36.04 57.29
CA PRO A 9 9.59 -34.93 57.39
C PRO A 9 9.38 -34.08 56.11
N ASP A 10 8.12 -33.69 55.95
CA ASP A 10 7.60 -32.36 55.65
C ASP A 10 8.56 -31.29 55.09
N LYS A 11 8.30 -30.86 53.85
CA LYS A 11 8.83 -29.62 53.24
C LYS A 11 7.70 -28.85 52.55
N ASN A 12 6.74 -28.37 53.34
CA ASN A 12 5.82 -27.32 52.89
C ASN A 12 5.76 -26.17 53.92
N ARG A 13 6.69 -25.21 53.81
CA ARG A 13 6.65 -23.87 54.42
C ARG A 13 7.38 -22.89 53.48
N LEU A 14 6.67 -21.96 52.80
CA LEU A 14 6.15 -20.64 53.23
C LEU A 14 7.14 -19.48 53.05
N ALA A 15 6.80 -18.52 52.17
CA ALA A 15 7.21 -17.10 52.13
C ALA A 15 6.71 -16.48 50.80
N HIS A 16 6.01 -15.35 50.65
CA HIS A 16 5.53 -14.28 51.52
C HIS A 16 4.27 -13.65 50.88
N GLY A 17 3.18 -13.54 51.64
CA GLY A 17 2.05 -12.65 51.34
C GLY A 17 1.83 -11.75 52.56
N THR A 18 1.79 -10.44 52.33
CA THR A 18 1.63 -9.38 53.33
C THR A 18 0.35 -9.57 54.19
N PRO A 19 0.38 -9.23 55.49
CA PRO A 19 -0.70 -9.57 56.42
C PRO A 19 -1.88 -8.60 56.30
N ALA A 20 -3.07 -9.15 56.05
CA ALA A 20 -4.32 -8.43 56.28
C ALA A 20 -4.44 -8.13 57.79
N GLU A 21 -4.66 -6.86 58.08
CA GLU A 21 -4.86 -6.25 59.39
C GLU A 21 -5.90 -7.05 60.21
N ARG A 22 -5.42 -7.84 61.18
CA ARG A 22 -6.30 -8.62 62.07
C ARG A 22 -7.04 -7.66 63.00
N LEU A 23 -8.37 -7.67 62.90
CA LEU A 23 -9.26 -6.99 63.84
C LEU A 23 -8.93 -7.41 65.29
N PRO A 24 -8.97 -6.48 66.27
CA PRO A 24 -8.56 -6.75 67.64
C PRO A 24 -9.41 -7.86 68.29
N ASP A 25 -8.74 -8.81 68.95
CA ASP A 25 -9.32 -10.05 69.53
C ASP A 25 -10.50 -9.83 70.51
N LYS A 26 -10.66 -8.61 71.03
CA LYS A 26 -11.79 -8.22 71.87
C LYS A 26 -13.12 -8.15 71.10
N VAL A 27 -13.09 -7.84 69.80
CA VAL A 27 -14.30 -7.73 68.97
C VAL A 27 -14.76 -9.11 68.52
N THR A 28 -13.82 -9.99 68.16
CA THR A 28 -14.12 -11.36 67.73
C THR A 28 -14.60 -12.24 68.88
N SER A 29 -14.12 -12.01 70.11
CA SER A 29 -14.62 -12.70 71.32
C SER A 29 -16.02 -12.23 71.73
N ALA A 30 -16.33 -10.93 71.63
CA ALA A 30 -17.68 -10.40 71.90
C ALA A 30 -18.74 -10.94 70.93
N VAL A 31 -18.39 -11.04 69.64
CA VAL A 31 -19.30 -11.62 68.62
C VAL A 31 -19.50 -13.12 68.84
N LYS A 32 -18.44 -13.86 69.22
CA LYS A 32 -18.57 -15.30 69.55
C LYS A 32 -19.42 -15.54 70.80
N GLN A 33 -19.29 -14.71 71.84
CA GLN A 33 -20.13 -14.81 73.04
C GLN A 33 -21.61 -14.50 72.75
N ALA A 34 -21.90 -13.58 71.84
CA ALA A 34 -23.27 -13.27 71.44
C ALA A 34 -23.94 -14.41 70.66
N VAL A 35 -23.19 -15.16 69.86
CA VAL A 35 -23.70 -16.29 69.06
C VAL A 35 -23.91 -17.56 69.90
N VAL A 36 -23.10 -17.78 70.95
CA VAL A 36 -23.15 -19.00 71.79
C VAL A 36 -24.22 -18.92 72.89
N CYS A 37 -24.58 -17.73 73.39
CA CYS A 37 -25.52 -17.58 74.51
C CYS A 37 -26.97 -17.27 74.13
N GLY A 38 -27.38 -17.47 72.86
CA GLY A 38 -28.80 -17.45 72.47
C GLY A 38 -29.57 -16.17 72.80
N LYS A 39 -28.90 -15.00 72.80
CA LYS A 39 -29.60 -13.71 72.88
C LYS A 39 -30.03 -13.30 71.48
N GLU A 40 -31.30 -12.92 71.36
CA GLU A 40 -31.97 -12.55 70.12
C GLU A 40 -31.14 -11.57 69.29
N VAL A 41 -30.92 -11.95 68.03
CA VAL A 41 -30.43 -11.04 66.99
C VAL A 41 -31.45 -9.93 66.89
N VAL A 42 -31.03 -8.71 67.28
CA VAL A 42 -31.80 -7.49 67.09
C VAL A 42 -32.34 -7.49 65.67
N SER A 43 -33.66 -7.54 65.56
CA SER A 43 -34.42 -7.43 64.32
C SER A 43 -33.83 -6.32 63.45
N ARG A 44 -33.58 -6.61 62.16
CA ARG A 44 -33.22 -5.58 61.16
C ARG A 44 -34.13 -4.38 61.35
N SER A 45 -33.56 -3.22 61.68
CA SER A 45 -34.34 -2.00 61.80
C SER A 45 -35.09 -1.75 60.50
N THR A 46 -36.38 -1.51 60.62
CA THR A 46 -37.30 -1.17 59.52
C THR A 46 -37.07 0.25 58.95
N ASP A 47 -35.97 0.90 59.32
CA ASP A 47 -35.62 2.29 58.94
C ASP A 47 -34.73 2.39 57.69
N GLY A 48 -34.68 1.35 56.86
CA GLY A 48 -33.87 1.30 55.64
C GLY A 48 -34.58 1.76 54.35
N ARG A 49 -35.79 2.31 54.41
CA ARG A 49 -36.50 2.78 53.20
C ARG A 49 -36.12 4.22 52.88
N PHE A 50 -35.44 4.43 51.75
CA PHE A 50 -35.21 5.75 51.20
C PHE A 50 -36.53 6.51 51.02
N ARG A 51 -36.58 7.78 51.45
CA ARG A 51 -37.75 8.63 51.26
C ARG A 51 -38.01 8.79 49.77
N LYS A 52 -39.26 8.58 49.34
CA LYS A 52 -39.67 8.73 47.94
C LYS A 52 -39.35 10.16 47.48
N GLY A 53 -38.47 10.29 46.49
CA GLY A 53 -37.98 11.57 45.98
C GLY A 53 -36.57 11.97 46.44
N GLN A 54 -35.92 11.20 47.33
CA GLN A 54 -34.57 11.48 47.81
C GLN A 54 -33.66 10.29 47.52
N SER A 55 -32.74 10.43 46.57
CA SER A 55 -31.77 9.38 46.26
C SER A 55 -30.77 9.24 47.41
N GLY A 56 -30.38 8.01 47.75
CA GLY A 56 -29.39 7.71 48.80
C GLY A 56 -27.98 8.21 48.50
N ASN A 57 -27.76 8.86 47.36
CA ASN A 57 -26.49 9.46 46.97
C ASN A 57 -26.73 10.88 46.40
N PRO A 58 -26.84 11.90 47.26
CA PRO A 58 -27.14 13.28 46.85
C PRO A 58 -26.05 13.92 45.97
N LYS A 59 -24.83 13.35 45.91
CA LYS A 59 -23.73 13.85 45.06
C LYS A 59 -23.65 13.15 43.69
N GLY A 60 -24.57 12.23 43.40
CA GLY A 60 -24.56 11.46 42.16
C GLY A 60 -23.39 10.49 42.06
N ARG A 61 -23.39 9.67 41.00
CA ARG A 61 -22.24 8.80 40.69
C ARG A 61 -21.09 9.69 40.22
N PRO A 62 -19.88 9.62 40.82
CA PRO A 62 -18.76 10.44 40.37
C PRO A 62 -18.46 10.15 38.89
N PRO A 63 -18.16 11.18 38.08
CA PRO A 63 -17.84 11.01 36.66
C PRO A 63 -16.64 10.08 36.51
N ARG A 64 -16.73 9.13 35.57
CA ARG A 64 -15.63 8.20 35.27
C ARG A 64 -14.43 9.04 34.81
N LYS A 65 -13.36 9.07 35.61
CA LYS A 65 -12.09 9.68 35.19
C LYS A 65 -11.69 9.05 33.86
N ALA A 66 -11.37 9.88 32.87
CA ALA A 66 -10.79 9.41 31.63
C ALA A 66 -9.55 8.57 31.97
N GLU A 67 -9.51 7.33 31.48
CA GLU A 67 -8.38 6.43 31.68
C GLU A 67 -7.15 7.11 31.07
N ALA A 68 -6.13 7.39 31.89
CA ALA A 68 -4.89 8.00 31.43
C ALA A 68 -4.31 7.13 30.32
N ALA A 69 -3.86 7.74 29.22
CA ALA A 69 -3.23 7.02 28.12
C ALA A 69 -1.98 6.29 28.64
N ILE A 70 -2.11 4.97 28.86
CA ILE A 70 -1.05 4.13 29.41
C ILE A 70 0.02 3.98 28.32
N SER A 71 1.24 4.41 28.63
CA SER A 71 2.40 4.26 27.75
C SER A 71 2.80 2.79 27.63
N ILE A 72 3.30 2.38 26.46
CA ILE A 72 3.76 1.00 26.19
C ILE A 72 4.91 0.58 27.14
N SER A 73 5.65 1.54 27.70
CA SER A 73 6.67 1.32 28.74
C SER A 73 6.12 0.76 30.06
N ASP A 74 4.81 0.90 30.31
CA ASP A 74 4.22 0.65 31.63
C ASP A 74 3.58 -0.74 31.75
N GLN A 75 3.69 -1.60 30.72
CA GLN A 75 3.08 -2.93 30.66
C GLN A 75 4.08 -4.04 30.28
N PRO A 76 4.98 -4.46 31.20
CA PRO A 76 5.96 -5.52 30.94
C PRO A 76 5.31 -6.85 30.51
N THR A 77 4.07 -7.11 30.93
CA THR A 77 3.29 -8.29 30.53
C THR A 77 2.87 -8.25 29.06
N LYS A 78 2.52 -7.08 28.52
CA LYS A 78 2.10 -6.93 27.13
C LYS A 78 3.27 -7.15 26.18
N ALA A 79 4.45 -6.60 26.51
CA ALA A 79 5.67 -6.82 25.75
C ALA A 79 6.04 -8.31 25.69
N ARG A 80 6.08 -8.99 26.84
CA ARG A 80 6.35 -10.45 26.90
C ARG A 80 5.33 -11.29 26.13
N LEU A 81 4.05 -10.91 26.17
CA LEU A 81 3.02 -11.60 25.39
C LEU A 81 3.24 -11.42 23.88
N LEU A 82 3.62 -10.22 23.44
CA LEU A 82 3.94 -9.97 22.03
C LEU A 82 5.15 -10.78 21.57
N ASP A 83 6.19 -10.88 22.41
CA ASP A 83 7.36 -11.71 22.13
C ASP A 83 6.97 -13.19 21.98
N GLU A 84 6.13 -13.70 22.87
CA GLU A 84 5.68 -15.10 22.81
C GLU A 84 4.79 -15.37 21.58
N LEU A 85 4.00 -14.38 21.16
CA LEU A 85 3.16 -14.48 19.95
C LEU A 85 3.99 -14.47 18.65
N LEU A 86 5.19 -13.89 18.68
CA LEU A 86 6.13 -13.84 17.54
C LEU A 86 7.04 -15.07 17.46
N ARG A 87 7.21 -15.80 18.58
CA ARG A 87 7.99 -17.04 18.62
C ARG A 87 7.51 -18.05 17.58
N THR A 88 8.44 -18.66 16.85
CA THR A 88 8.14 -19.73 15.90
C THR A 88 7.98 -21.07 16.60
N ILE A 89 6.97 -21.83 16.15
CA ILE A 89 6.70 -23.18 16.61
C ILE A 89 6.50 -24.12 15.41
N PRO A 90 6.91 -25.39 15.51
CA PRO A 90 6.62 -26.38 14.48
C PRO A 90 5.14 -26.81 14.59
N VAL A 91 4.36 -26.57 13.53
CA VAL A 91 2.95 -26.99 13.43
C VAL A 91 2.82 -28.03 12.32
N ARG A 92 2.10 -29.12 12.56
CA ARG A 92 1.89 -30.19 11.58
C ARG A 92 0.63 -29.91 10.76
N GLU A 93 0.79 -29.73 9.45
CA GLU A 93 -0.30 -29.56 8.48
C GLU A 93 -0.11 -30.56 7.34
N ASN A 94 -1.15 -31.34 7.00
CA ASN A 94 -1.14 -32.27 5.86
C ASN A 94 0.11 -33.16 5.81
N ASP A 95 0.48 -33.73 6.96
CA ASP A 95 1.66 -34.57 7.17
C ASP A 95 3.03 -33.92 6.98
N ARG A 96 3.10 -32.60 6.86
CA ARG A 96 4.34 -31.82 6.84
C ARG A 96 4.43 -30.92 8.08
N ALA A 97 5.62 -30.82 8.66
CA ALA A 97 5.90 -29.84 9.71
C ALA A 97 6.28 -28.51 9.05
N VAL A 98 5.49 -27.46 9.30
CA VAL A 98 5.75 -26.10 8.85
C VAL A 98 6.03 -25.23 10.07
N GLU A 99 7.14 -24.51 10.06
CA GLU A 99 7.44 -23.53 11.10
C GLU A 99 6.64 -22.25 10.86
N MET A 100 5.89 -21.83 11.88
CA MET A 100 5.13 -20.58 11.83
C MET A 100 5.07 -19.92 13.20
N PRO A 101 4.92 -18.59 13.29
CA PRO A 101 4.77 -17.90 14.56
C PRO A 101 3.47 -18.30 15.28
N VAL A 102 3.49 -18.32 16.61
CA VAL A 102 2.36 -18.72 17.46
C VAL A 102 1.08 -17.97 17.10
N ARG A 103 1.15 -16.66 16.84
CA ARG A 103 -0.02 -15.85 16.42
C ARG A 103 -0.69 -16.38 15.15
N GLN A 104 0.10 -16.86 14.19
CA GLN A 104 -0.39 -17.36 12.92
C GLN A 104 -1.01 -18.75 13.10
N ALA A 105 -0.37 -19.60 13.91
CA ALA A 105 -0.91 -20.91 14.27
C ALA A 105 -2.27 -20.80 14.96
N LEU A 106 -2.41 -19.86 15.91
CA LEU A 106 -3.67 -19.60 16.61
C LEU A 106 -4.80 -19.16 15.66
N LEU A 107 -4.51 -18.22 14.75
CA LEU A 107 -5.49 -17.78 13.75
C LEU A 107 -5.93 -18.92 12.83
N ARG A 108 -5.01 -19.78 12.38
CA ARG A 108 -5.35 -20.94 11.55
C ARG A 108 -6.21 -21.95 12.30
N ALA A 109 -5.89 -22.22 13.57
CA ALA A 109 -6.68 -23.11 14.41
C ALA A 109 -8.10 -22.57 14.64
N GLU A 110 -8.22 -21.26 14.88
CA GLU A 110 -9.51 -20.55 15.02
C GLU A 110 -10.35 -20.66 13.74
N ILE A 111 -9.75 -20.38 12.57
CA ILE A 111 -10.41 -20.52 11.27
C ILE A 111 -10.83 -21.97 11.03
N ALA A 112 -9.96 -22.95 11.29
CA ALA A 112 -10.29 -24.36 11.14
C ALA A 112 -11.44 -24.80 12.04
N ALA A 113 -11.51 -24.29 13.28
CA ALA A 113 -12.63 -24.54 14.18
C ALA A 113 -13.93 -23.90 13.69
N ALA A 114 -13.86 -22.67 13.17
CA ALA A 114 -15.01 -21.98 12.58
C ALA A 114 -15.56 -22.72 11.35
N LEU A 115 -14.68 -23.17 10.44
CA LEU A 115 -15.05 -23.95 9.27
C LEU A 115 -15.66 -25.32 9.63
N LYS A 116 -15.24 -25.92 10.74
CA LYS A 116 -15.82 -27.16 11.28
C LYS A 116 -17.18 -26.97 11.98
N GLY A 117 -17.73 -25.76 12.01
CA GLY A 117 -19.06 -25.49 12.56
C GLY A 117 -19.10 -25.06 14.02
N ASN A 118 -17.97 -24.71 14.64
CA ASN A 118 -17.98 -24.13 15.97
C ASN A 118 -18.61 -22.71 15.93
N THR A 119 -19.82 -22.57 16.45
CA THR A 119 -20.61 -21.33 16.41
C THR A 119 -19.93 -20.16 17.14
N TYR A 120 -19.21 -20.43 18.24
CA TYR A 120 -18.45 -19.40 18.97
C TYR A 120 -17.27 -18.89 18.14
N ALA A 121 -16.51 -19.80 17.53
CA ALA A 121 -15.39 -19.44 16.66
C ALA A 121 -15.86 -18.68 15.41
N GLN A 122 -16.97 -19.10 14.80
CA GLN A 122 -17.58 -18.40 13.66
C GLN A 122 -17.99 -16.97 14.03
N ARG A 123 -18.72 -16.80 15.13
CA ARG A 123 -19.15 -15.46 15.59
C ARG A 123 -17.96 -14.57 15.91
N HIS A 124 -16.97 -15.07 16.64
CA HIS A 124 -15.79 -14.29 16.99
C HIS A 124 -14.98 -13.87 15.75
N LEU A 125 -14.84 -14.76 14.75
CA LEU A 125 -14.17 -14.45 13.50
C LEU A 125 -14.94 -13.40 12.67
N LEU A 126 -16.26 -13.55 12.55
CA LEU A 126 -17.12 -12.58 11.85
C LEU A 126 -17.07 -11.19 12.51
N ASP A 127 -17.16 -11.12 13.83
CA ASP A 127 -17.03 -9.87 14.59
C ASP A 127 -15.67 -9.19 14.35
N ARG A 128 -14.58 -9.98 14.20
CA ARG A 128 -13.24 -9.44 13.88
C ARG A 128 -13.16 -8.94 12.46
N ILE A 129 -13.71 -9.68 11.49
CA ILE A 129 -13.76 -9.25 10.08
C ILE A 129 -14.53 -7.94 9.95
N GLU A 130 -15.72 -7.85 10.55
CA GLU A 130 -16.55 -6.63 10.50
C GLU A 130 -15.82 -5.42 11.13
N ARG A 131 -15.05 -5.63 12.21
CA ARG A 131 -14.22 -4.58 12.79
C ARG A 131 -13.11 -4.13 11.84
N LEU A 132 -12.40 -5.08 11.23
CA LEU A 132 -11.33 -4.77 10.27
C LEU A 132 -11.87 -4.04 9.04
N GLU A 133 -12.98 -4.50 8.47
CA GLU A 133 -13.64 -3.84 7.33
C GLU A 133 -14.12 -2.42 7.68
N ARG A 134 -14.66 -2.23 8.90
CA ARG A 134 -15.06 -0.91 9.38
C ARG A 134 -13.86 0.02 9.58
N GLU A 135 -12.77 -0.48 10.15
CA GLU A 135 -11.52 0.27 10.33
C GLU A 135 -10.94 0.67 8.98
N GLU A 136 -10.87 -0.28 8.03
CA GLU A 136 -10.41 -0.02 6.67
C GLU A 136 -11.30 1.00 5.94
N ALA A 137 -12.63 0.87 6.05
CA ALA A 137 -13.57 1.82 5.45
C ALA A 137 -13.40 3.24 6.03
N LEU A 138 -13.15 3.36 7.34
CA LEU A 138 -12.88 4.65 8.00
C LEU A 138 -11.55 5.25 7.54
N GLU A 139 -10.51 4.43 7.39
CA GLU A 139 -9.23 4.88 6.86
C GLU A 139 -9.34 5.35 5.41
N VAL A 140 -10.01 4.57 4.56
CA VAL A 140 -10.25 4.92 3.16
C VAL A 140 -11.07 6.21 3.06
N ALA A 141 -12.11 6.37 3.88
CA ALA A 141 -12.89 7.60 3.91
C ALA A 141 -12.05 8.81 4.33
N ARG A 142 -11.18 8.65 5.34
CA ARG A 142 -10.27 9.71 5.79
C ARG A 142 -9.27 10.09 4.70
N GLU A 143 -8.68 9.09 4.04
CA GLU A 143 -7.74 9.30 2.94
C GLU A 143 -8.42 10.04 1.78
N ASN A 144 -9.60 9.60 1.36
CA ASN A 144 -10.38 10.25 0.31
C ASN A 144 -10.72 11.72 0.67
N GLN A 145 -11.03 12.00 1.92
CA GLN A 145 -11.30 13.36 2.38
C GLN A 145 -10.05 14.24 2.29
N VAL A 146 -8.90 13.77 2.78
CA VAL A 146 -7.63 14.51 2.71
C VAL A 146 -7.27 14.87 1.26
N PHE A 147 -7.39 13.92 0.34
CA PHE A 147 -7.07 14.18 -1.06
C PHE A 147 -8.12 15.02 -1.79
N SER A 148 -9.38 14.97 -1.37
CA SER A 148 -10.43 15.86 -1.88
C SER A 148 -10.12 17.31 -1.51
N ASP A 149 -9.82 17.56 -0.23
CA ASP A 149 -9.46 18.90 0.27
C ASP A 149 -8.19 19.41 -0.44
N TYR A 150 -7.21 18.53 -0.65
CA TYR A 150 -6.00 18.84 -1.43
C TYR A 150 -6.31 19.24 -2.87
N GLN A 151 -7.17 18.48 -3.58
CA GLN A 151 -7.56 18.80 -4.95
C GLN A 151 -8.24 20.16 -5.06
N GLU A 152 -9.16 20.46 -4.14
CA GLU A 152 -9.86 21.75 -4.09
C GLU A 152 -8.88 22.90 -3.87
N HIS A 153 -7.97 22.75 -2.91
CA HIS A 153 -6.96 23.74 -2.60
C HIS A 153 -6.04 24.02 -3.81
N CYS A 154 -5.44 22.98 -4.40
CA CYS A 154 -4.54 23.15 -5.54
C CYS A 154 -5.25 23.73 -6.77
N ARG A 155 -6.50 23.32 -7.05
CA ARG A 155 -7.27 23.89 -8.17
C ARG A 155 -7.59 25.36 -7.95
N ALA A 156 -7.88 25.77 -6.71
CA ALA A 156 -8.11 27.16 -6.38
C ALA A 156 -6.85 28.01 -6.59
N GLU A 157 -5.68 27.52 -6.19
CA GLU A 157 -4.39 28.19 -6.41
C GLU A 157 -4.05 28.32 -7.90
N ILE A 158 -4.20 27.24 -8.67
CA ILE A 158 -3.99 27.25 -10.12
C ILE A 158 -4.93 28.26 -10.79
N ALA A 159 -6.21 28.26 -10.42
CA ALA A 159 -7.18 29.21 -10.96
C ALA A 159 -6.88 30.66 -10.57
N ALA A 160 -6.35 30.91 -9.37
CA ALA A 160 -5.92 32.23 -8.93
C ALA A 160 -4.71 32.73 -9.72
N ALA A 161 -3.68 31.90 -9.88
CA ALA A 161 -2.48 32.22 -10.65
C ALA A 161 -2.81 32.54 -12.11
N VAL A 162 -3.67 31.72 -12.74
CA VAL A 162 -4.13 31.95 -14.13
C VAL A 162 -4.87 33.29 -14.25
N LYS A 163 -5.69 33.67 -13.27
CA LYS A 163 -6.40 34.97 -13.27
C LYS A 163 -5.45 36.15 -13.07
N GLN A 164 -4.40 35.98 -12.29
CA GLN A 164 -3.41 37.02 -11.99
C GLN A 164 -2.35 37.15 -13.10
N GLY A 165 -2.24 36.15 -13.98
CA GLY A 165 -1.19 36.10 -15.00
C GLY A 165 0.17 35.66 -14.45
N ASP A 166 0.19 35.12 -13.24
CA ASP A 166 1.38 34.59 -12.58
C ASP A 166 1.75 33.21 -13.14
N PRO A 167 3.01 32.76 -12.98
CA PRO A 167 3.41 31.42 -13.36
C PRO A 167 2.53 30.38 -12.65
N VAL A 168 1.89 29.51 -13.44
CA VAL A 168 0.99 28.48 -12.93
C VAL A 168 1.77 27.54 -12.01
N PRO A 169 1.35 27.35 -10.75
CA PRO A 169 2.00 26.41 -9.86
C PRO A 169 1.80 24.98 -10.36
N GLU A 170 2.85 24.17 -10.32
CA GLU A 170 2.82 22.74 -10.65
C GLU A 170 2.98 21.90 -9.37
N PRO A 171 1.91 21.76 -8.55
CA PRO A 171 1.99 20.97 -7.33
C PRO A 171 2.24 19.49 -7.65
N ILE A 172 3.01 18.83 -6.78
CA ILE A 172 3.27 17.39 -6.83
C ILE A 172 2.63 16.78 -5.57
N PRO A 173 1.67 15.84 -5.71
CA PRO A 173 1.03 15.38 -6.94
C PRO A 173 0.07 16.40 -7.57
N HIS A 174 -0.06 16.40 -8.91
CA HIS A 174 -1.00 17.33 -9.57
C HIS A 174 -2.46 16.91 -9.29
N PRO A 175 -3.40 17.84 -9.02
CA PRO A 175 -4.77 17.50 -8.63
C PRO A 175 -5.48 16.58 -9.64
N ASP A 176 -5.29 16.81 -10.94
CA ASP A 176 -5.93 16.01 -12.00
C ASP A 176 -5.36 14.59 -12.18
N ASP A 177 -4.27 14.25 -11.51
CA ASP A 177 -3.72 12.89 -11.52
C ASP A 177 -4.24 12.00 -10.39
N ILE A 178 -5.01 12.60 -9.47
CA ILE A 178 -5.50 11.92 -8.27
C ILE A 178 -6.91 11.43 -8.57
N ILE A 179 -7.09 10.12 -8.64
CA ILE A 179 -8.40 9.50 -8.79
C ILE A 179 -8.91 9.11 -7.40
N ILE A 180 -10.00 9.75 -6.99
CA ILE A 180 -10.70 9.47 -5.74
C ILE A 180 -12.00 8.75 -6.09
N GLU A 181 -12.09 7.48 -5.70
CA GLU A 181 -13.32 6.67 -5.83
C GLU A 181 -13.86 6.39 -4.41
N PRO A 182 -15.13 6.70 -4.11
CA PRO A 182 -15.70 6.43 -2.79
C PRO A 182 -15.57 4.96 -2.40
N GLY A 183 -15.04 4.69 -1.21
CA GLY A 183 -14.85 3.32 -0.70
C GLY A 183 -13.62 2.59 -1.27
N LYS A 184 -12.81 3.23 -2.10
CA LYS A 184 -11.51 2.70 -2.55
C LYS A 184 -10.38 3.63 -2.16
N ARG A 185 -9.18 3.05 -1.96
CA ARG A 185 -7.93 3.79 -1.75
C ARG A 185 -7.65 4.72 -2.95
N VAL A 186 -6.97 5.83 -2.68
CA VAL A 186 -6.66 6.84 -3.69
C VAL A 186 -5.64 6.28 -4.69
N ARG A 187 -5.84 6.56 -5.98
CA ARG A 187 -4.94 6.13 -7.05
C ARG A 187 -4.30 7.32 -7.74
N PHE A 188 -2.99 7.28 -7.91
CA PHE A 188 -2.21 8.26 -8.65
C PHE A 188 -1.93 7.77 -10.08
N ILE A 189 -2.29 8.57 -11.09
CA ILE A 189 -1.95 8.29 -12.50
C ILE A 189 -0.61 8.92 -12.86
N GLY A 190 -0.29 10.05 -12.25
CA GLY A 190 0.94 10.80 -12.49
C GLY A 190 1.92 10.76 -11.32
N PRO A 191 2.97 11.59 -11.39
CA PRO A 191 4.06 11.56 -10.44
C PRO A 191 3.57 11.92 -9.03
N ALA A 192 3.83 11.04 -8.07
CA ALA A 192 3.52 11.26 -6.66
C ALA A 192 4.69 11.93 -5.90
N ASN A 193 5.89 11.93 -6.48
CA ASN A 193 7.09 12.51 -5.89
C ASN A 193 7.98 13.21 -6.93
N GLU A 194 8.97 13.96 -6.46
CA GLU A 194 9.90 14.73 -7.30
C GLU A 194 10.72 13.85 -8.26
N ASN A 195 11.10 12.64 -7.84
CA ASN A 195 11.90 11.72 -8.66
C ASN A 195 11.07 11.18 -9.85
N GLU A 196 9.82 10.83 -9.61
CA GLU A 196 8.86 10.46 -10.64
C GLU A 196 8.56 11.65 -11.56
N ALA A 197 8.40 12.85 -11.00
CA ALA A 197 8.18 14.07 -11.79
C ALA A 197 9.36 14.33 -12.74
N ALA A 198 10.59 14.18 -12.27
CA ALA A 198 11.79 14.29 -13.11
C ALA A 198 11.83 13.21 -14.20
N SER A 199 11.40 11.99 -13.90
CA SER A 199 11.33 10.89 -14.88
C SER A 199 10.29 11.16 -15.95
N VAL A 200 9.09 11.60 -15.56
CA VAL A 200 8.02 12.00 -16.47
C VAL A 200 8.44 13.19 -17.35
N HIS A 201 9.13 14.17 -16.77
CA HIS A 201 9.68 15.30 -17.53
C HIS A 201 10.69 14.85 -18.59
N LYS A 202 11.58 13.91 -18.24
CA LYS A 202 12.48 13.27 -19.23
C LYS A 202 11.71 12.54 -20.32
N SER A 203 10.61 11.86 -19.99
CA SER A 203 9.75 11.21 -21.00
C SER A 203 9.08 12.22 -21.93
N CYS A 204 8.62 13.38 -21.43
CA CYS A 204 8.11 14.47 -22.26
C CYS A 204 9.20 15.01 -23.20
N GLN A 205 10.41 15.25 -22.68
CA GLN A 205 11.54 15.69 -23.50
C GLN A 205 11.91 14.65 -24.56
N LEU A 206 11.92 13.35 -24.21
CA LEU A 206 12.19 12.26 -25.14
C LEU A 206 11.18 12.24 -26.28
N ARG A 207 9.87 12.35 -25.98
CA ARG A 207 8.83 12.46 -27.01
C ARG A 207 9.11 13.62 -27.96
N ASP A 208 9.39 14.80 -27.43
CA ASP A 208 9.60 16.00 -28.25
C ASP A 208 10.87 15.87 -29.12
N VAL A 209 11.93 15.25 -28.60
CA VAL A 209 13.15 14.95 -29.36
C VAL A 209 12.88 13.91 -30.46
N LEU A 210 12.05 12.91 -30.21
CA LEU A 210 11.65 11.91 -31.21
C LEU A 210 10.81 12.54 -32.33
N LEU A 211 9.91 13.48 -32.01
CA LEU A 211 9.17 14.24 -33.04
C LEU A 211 10.11 15.11 -33.91
N MET A 212 11.15 15.69 -33.31
CA MET A 212 12.20 16.38 -34.07
C MET A 212 13.03 15.42 -34.94
N GLN A 213 13.30 14.22 -34.44
CA GLN A 213 14.04 13.18 -35.16
C GLN A 213 13.26 12.69 -36.38
N ASP A 214 11.96 12.47 -36.26
CA ASP A 214 11.10 12.09 -37.38
C ASP A 214 11.17 13.11 -38.53
N ALA A 215 11.13 14.40 -38.20
CA ALA A 215 11.27 15.47 -39.20
C ALA A 215 12.66 15.51 -39.88
N LEU A 216 13.71 15.02 -39.23
CA LEU A 216 15.05 14.87 -39.82
C LEU A 216 15.13 13.62 -40.70
N ASP A 217 14.53 12.53 -40.22
CA ASP A 217 14.49 11.25 -40.92
C ASP A 217 13.75 11.41 -42.25
N GLY A 218 12.56 12.01 -42.26
CA GLY A 218 11.80 12.26 -43.50
C GLY A 218 12.64 12.97 -44.57
N ARG A 219 13.33 14.06 -44.20
CA ARG A 219 14.18 14.82 -45.16
C ARG A 219 15.40 14.05 -45.64
N SER A 220 15.87 13.08 -44.87
CA SER A 220 17.06 12.30 -45.22
C SER A 220 16.67 11.10 -46.10
N HIS A 221 15.49 10.53 -45.87
CA HIS A 221 14.92 9.45 -46.70
C HIS A 221 14.45 9.98 -48.06
N ASP A 222 13.83 11.17 -48.12
CA ASP A 222 13.48 11.86 -49.37
C ASP A 222 14.71 12.10 -50.28
N GLN A 223 15.89 12.30 -49.68
CA GLN A 223 17.15 12.49 -50.42
C GLN A 223 17.78 11.17 -50.90
N LEU A 224 17.47 10.04 -50.27
CA LEU A 224 18.07 8.73 -50.57
C LEU A 224 17.21 7.88 -51.51
N LEU A 225 15.89 8.11 -51.53
CA LEU A 225 14.92 7.29 -52.24
C LEU A 225 14.26 8.11 -53.36
N ASN A 226 14.99 8.34 -54.45
CA ASN A 226 14.41 8.81 -55.71
C ASN A 226 13.34 7.81 -56.23
N GLY A 227 12.11 7.89 -55.73
CA GLY A 227 10.93 7.21 -56.30
C GLY A 227 10.41 5.93 -55.62
N ARG A 228 10.46 5.78 -54.27
CA ARG A 228 9.64 4.75 -53.58
C ARG A 228 8.88 5.33 -52.37
N SER A 229 7.67 4.78 -52.17
CA SER A 229 6.50 5.20 -51.38
C SER A 229 6.71 6.28 -50.31
N GLU A 230 5.87 7.31 -50.39
CA GLU A 230 5.63 8.36 -49.40
C GLU A 230 5.07 7.82 -48.05
N ASP A 231 4.83 6.51 -47.94
CA ASP A 231 4.07 5.89 -46.85
C ASP A 231 4.91 5.22 -45.75
N GLU A 232 6.24 5.21 -45.83
CA GLU A 232 7.07 4.61 -44.78
C GLU A 232 7.14 5.54 -43.55
N THR A 233 6.21 5.32 -42.61
CA THR A 233 6.21 6.00 -41.30
C THR A 233 7.57 5.84 -40.61
N GLY A 234 8.17 6.94 -40.14
CA GLY A 234 9.45 6.90 -39.43
C GLY A 234 9.35 6.13 -38.12
N SER A 235 10.38 5.32 -37.79
CA SER A 235 10.42 4.61 -36.50
C SER A 235 10.47 5.59 -35.31
N ALA A 236 11.02 6.79 -35.51
CA ALA A 236 11.01 7.87 -34.52
C ALA A 236 9.58 8.32 -34.17
N LEU A 237 8.67 8.44 -35.14
CA LEU A 237 7.27 8.79 -34.87
C LEU A 237 6.56 7.72 -34.05
N ILE A 238 6.73 6.44 -34.41
CA ILE A 238 6.12 5.33 -33.64
C ILE A 238 6.61 5.34 -32.20
N LEU A 239 7.90 5.57 -31.97
CA LEU A 239 8.47 5.71 -30.63
C LEU A 239 7.92 6.95 -29.90
N ALA A 240 7.73 8.08 -30.58
CA ALA A 240 7.12 9.27 -29.99
C ALA A 240 5.68 9.00 -29.54
N ILE A 241 4.88 8.30 -30.35
CA ILE A 241 3.52 7.88 -30.02
C ILE A 241 3.54 6.96 -28.80
N ALA A 242 4.44 5.97 -28.80
CA ALA A 242 4.59 5.03 -27.69
C ALA A 242 4.92 5.73 -26.37
N VAL A 243 5.89 6.64 -26.38
CA VAL A 243 6.27 7.43 -25.20
C VAL A 243 5.12 8.36 -24.78
N ASN A 244 4.41 8.98 -25.72
CA ASN A 244 3.26 9.83 -25.40
C ASN A 244 2.14 9.03 -24.71
N ALA A 245 1.93 7.78 -25.08
CA ALA A 245 0.93 6.92 -24.47
C ALA A 245 1.25 6.51 -23.02
N THR A 246 2.53 6.52 -22.61
CA THR A 246 2.93 6.21 -21.23
C THR A 246 2.83 7.41 -20.29
N LEU A 247 2.75 8.64 -20.82
CA LEU A 247 2.63 9.85 -20.02
C LEU A 247 1.26 9.93 -19.30
N PRO A 248 1.15 10.66 -18.18
CA PRO A 248 -0.14 10.99 -17.58
C PRO A 248 -1.03 11.78 -18.55
N PRO A 249 -2.37 11.60 -18.54
CA PRO A 249 -3.29 12.22 -19.50
C PRO A 249 -3.08 13.73 -19.72
N ARG A 250 -2.81 14.50 -18.67
CA ARG A 250 -2.58 15.95 -18.76
C ARG A 250 -1.34 16.33 -19.58
N LEU A 251 -0.32 15.46 -19.60
CA LEU A 251 0.96 15.70 -20.28
C LEU A 251 1.01 15.07 -21.68
N ARG A 252 -0.01 14.29 -22.05
CA ARG A 252 -0.12 13.73 -23.39
C ARG A 252 -0.42 14.84 -24.38
N LEU A 253 0.29 14.83 -25.50
CA LEU A 253 -0.14 15.61 -26.66
C LEU A 253 -1.36 14.91 -27.26
N SER A 254 -2.38 15.68 -27.60
CA SER A 254 -3.45 15.22 -28.49
C SER A 254 -2.88 14.97 -29.89
N ASP A 255 -3.60 14.19 -30.70
CA ASP A 255 -3.19 13.92 -32.08
C ASP A 255 -2.97 15.23 -32.86
N VAL A 256 -3.87 16.20 -32.69
CA VAL A 256 -3.76 17.54 -33.31
C VAL A 256 -2.50 18.27 -32.84
N ALA A 257 -2.19 18.23 -31.53
CA ALA A 257 -1.01 18.89 -31.00
C ALA A 257 0.29 18.22 -31.47
N MET A 258 0.30 16.89 -31.57
CA MET A 258 1.41 16.11 -32.08
C MET A 258 1.64 16.38 -33.57
N THR A 259 0.59 16.36 -34.40
CA THR A 259 0.66 16.75 -35.82
C THR A 259 1.15 18.19 -35.98
N THR A 260 0.66 19.12 -35.15
CA THR A 260 1.12 20.52 -35.18
C THR A 260 2.61 20.63 -34.83
N ALA A 261 3.09 19.88 -33.84
CA ALA A 261 4.49 19.82 -33.48
C ALA A 261 5.34 19.27 -34.64
N MET A 262 4.89 18.18 -35.27
CA MET A 262 5.54 17.60 -36.45
C MET A 262 5.65 18.65 -37.57
N MET A 263 4.54 19.30 -37.95
CA MET A 263 4.53 20.34 -39.00
C MET A 263 5.51 21.47 -38.69
N ARG A 264 5.59 21.94 -37.44
CA ARG A 264 6.58 22.94 -37.01
C ARG A 264 8.02 22.45 -37.21
N HIS A 265 8.30 21.20 -36.85
CA HIS A 265 9.63 20.62 -37.04
C HIS A 265 9.96 20.41 -38.52
N HIS A 266 9.00 20.05 -39.37
CA HIS A 266 9.16 19.99 -40.83
C HIS A 266 9.42 21.38 -41.44
N ALA A 267 8.80 22.44 -40.92
CA ALA A 267 9.05 23.82 -41.35
C ALA A 267 10.40 24.39 -40.86
N THR A 268 11.01 23.79 -39.83
CA THR A 268 12.27 24.29 -39.25
C THR A 268 13.44 24.11 -40.23
N PRO A 269 14.33 25.10 -40.44
CA PRO A 269 15.49 24.93 -41.33
C PRO A 269 16.42 23.78 -40.87
N LYS A 270 16.93 22.95 -41.81
CA LYS A 270 17.73 21.74 -41.51
C LYS A 270 18.90 22.01 -40.56
N ARG A 271 19.60 23.14 -40.72
CA ARG A 271 20.73 23.55 -39.85
C ARG A 271 20.30 23.73 -38.39
N LEU A 272 19.14 24.36 -38.17
CA LEU A 272 18.58 24.61 -36.85
C LEU A 272 18.02 23.32 -36.25
N LEU A 273 17.31 22.51 -37.05
CA LEU A 273 16.82 21.19 -36.64
C LEU A 273 17.95 20.31 -36.12
N LEU A 274 19.05 20.19 -36.87
CA LEU A 274 20.24 19.43 -36.46
C LEU A 274 20.88 19.96 -35.17
N LYS A 275 20.82 21.28 -34.94
CA LYS A 275 21.35 21.89 -33.70
C LYS A 275 20.45 21.54 -32.51
N ASN A 276 19.14 21.75 -32.65
CA ASN A 276 18.16 21.49 -31.61
C ASN A 276 18.14 20.00 -31.23
N LEU A 277 18.18 19.12 -32.23
CA LEU A 277 18.21 17.66 -32.05
C LEU A 277 19.48 17.19 -31.32
N TYR A 278 20.65 17.73 -31.68
CA TYR A 278 21.89 17.44 -30.97
C TYR A 278 21.82 17.86 -29.50
N HIS A 279 21.30 19.06 -29.21
CA HIS A 279 21.12 19.52 -27.83
C HIS A 279 20.07 18.71 -27.08
N GLY A 280 18.97 18.32 -27.74
CA GLY A 280 17.92 17.48 -27.17
C GLY A 280 18.43 16.12 -26.72
N TRP A 281 19.09 15.39 -27.63
CA TRP A 281 19.69 14.09 -27.28
C TRP A 281 20.76 14.21 -26.19
N LYS A 282 21.60 15.26 -26.24
CA LYS A 282 22.60 15.53 -25.20
C LYS A 282 21.96 15.83 -23.84
N GLY A 283 20.85 16.56 -23.81
CA GLY A 283 20.09 16.86 -22.59
C GLY A 283 19.52 15.59 -21.93
N LEU A 284 19.15 14.60 -22.75
CA LEU A 284 18.72 13.28 -22.30
C LEU A 284 19.87 12.34 -21.90
N GLY A 285 21.13 12.79 -22.05
CA GLY A 285 22.32 11.99 -21.74
C GLY A 285 22.78 11.06 -22.86
N HIS A 286 22.24 11.20 -24.07
CA HIS A 286 22.62 10.38 -25.23
C HIS A 286 23.66 11.07 -26.10
N ALA A 287 24.74 10.35 -26.42
CA ALA A 287 25.78 10.82 -27.35
C ALA A 287 25.40 10.48 -28.81
N CYS A 288 24.53 11.27 -29.41
CA CYS A 288 24.14 11.10 -30.82
C CYS A 288 25.07 11.89 -31.76
N LYS A 289 25.47 11.26 -32.87
CA LYS A 289 26.20 11.98 -33.94
C LYS A 289 25.25 12.95 -34.64
N ARG A 290 25.73 14.15 -34.95
CA ARG A 290 24.91 15.14 -35.66
C ARG A 290 24.51 14.61 -37.03
N GLY A 291 23.21 14.57 -37.32
CA GLY A 291 22.68 14.04 -38.58
C GLY A 291 22.46 12.53 -38.60
N GLN A 292 22.60 11.86 -37.46
CA GLN A 292 22.20 10.47 -37.32
C GLN A 292 20.69 10.34 -37.54
N THR A 293 20.30 9.43 -38.44
CA THR A 293 18.91 9.10 -38.73
C THR A 293 18.51 7.80 -38.05
N PHE A 294 17.22 7.61 -37.79
CA PHE A 294 16.73 6.33 -37.33
C PHE A 294 16.51 5.39 -38.52
N PRO A 295 16.63 4.07 -38.31
CA PRO A 295 16.32 3.09 -39.34
C PRO A 295 14.83 3.15 -39.75
N PRO A 296 14.49 2.84 -41.01
CA PRO A 296 13.11 2.80 -41.48
C PRO A 296 12.31 1.74 -40.71
N LEU A 297 11.00 1.98 -40.53
CA LEU A 297 10.15 1.17 -39.66
C LEU A 297 10.18 -0.32 -40.00
N ARG A 298 10.23 -0.71 -41.27
CA ARG A 298 10.34 -2.12 -41.71
C ARG A 298 11.49 -2.90 -41.05
N LEU A 299 12.58 -2.24 -40.70
CA LEU A 299 13.73 -2.87 -40.03
C LEU A 299 13.56 -2.96 -38.52
N VAL A 300 12.71 -2.10 -37.94
CA VAL A 300 12.53 -1.95 -36.49
C VAL A 300 11.25 -2.63 -36.02
N GLU A 301 10.22 -2.71 -36.86
CA GLU A 301 8.92 -3.30 -36.59
C GLU A 301 9.04 -4.72 -35.99
N PRO A 302 9.86 -5.65 -36.54
CA PRO A 302 10.08 -6.97 -35.95
C PRO A 302 10.54 -6.94 -34.48
N ARG A 303 11.30 -5.91 -34.10
CA ARG A 303 11.85 -5.73 -32.75
C ARG A 303 10.86 -5.02 -31.85
N LEU A 304 10.18 -3.98 -32.34
CA LEU A 304 9.14 -3.29 -31.58
C LEU A 304 8.00 -4.25 -31.23
N ARG A 305 7.55 -5.06 -32.20
CA ARG A 305 6.53 -6.07 -31.97
C ARG A 305 6.94 -7.05 -30.87
N LEU A 306 8.16 -7.55 -30.91
CA LEU A 306 8.70 -8.43 -29.86
C LEU A 306 8.67 -7.75 -28.48
N ILE A 307 9.06 -6.48 -28.39
CA ILE A 307 9.02 -5.71 -27.14
C ILE A 307 7.57 -5.55 -26.65
N TYR A 308 6.62 -5.22 -27.53
CA TYR A 308 5.22 -5.09 -27.16
C TYR A 308 4.60 -6.40 -26.71
N ASP A 309 4.86 -7.50 -27.42
CA ASP A 309 4.38 -8.83 -27.06
C ASP A 309 4.96 -9.26 -25.70
N PHE A 310 6.24 -8.95 -25.46
CA PHE A 310 6.90 -9.17 -24.17
C PHE A 310 6.24 -8.40 -23.03
N LEU A 311 5.99 -7.09 -23.21
CA LEU A 311 5.31 -6.27 -22.21
C LEU A 311 3.87 -6.74 -21.96
N ALA A 312 3.16 -7.15 -23.01
CA ALA A 312 1.81 -7.70 -22.89
C ALA A 312 1.80 -9.01 -22.09
N GLU A 313 2.79 -9.88 -22.29
CA GLU A 313 2.90 -11.15 -21.58
C GLU A 313 3.30 -10.95 -20.11
N ILE A 314 4.20 -10.02 -19.79
CA ILE A 314 4.48 -9.60 -18.40
C ILE A 314 3.19 -9.17 -17.71
N LYS A 315 2.42 -8.30 -18.36
CA LYS A 315 1.15 -7.80 -17.82
C LYS A 315 0.13 -8.93 -17.64
N ARG A 316 0.07 -9.87 -18.58
CA ARG A 316 -0.82 -11.04 -18.53
C ARG A 316 -0.48 -11.97 -17.37
N ARG A 317 0.80 -12.18 -17.11
CA ARG A 317 1.30 -13.04 -16.03
C ARG A 317 1.26 -12.35 -14.66
N GLY A 318 0.90 -11.07 -14.60
CA GLY A 318 0.85 -10.30 -13.35
C GLY A 318 2.21 -10.12 -12.70
N ILE A 319 3.29 -10.24 -13.48
CA ILE A 319 4.65 -10.07 -12.98
C ILE A 319 4.88 -8.58 -12.70
N SER A 320 5.41 -8.28 -11.51
CA SER A 320 5.67 -6.90 -11.12
C SER A 320 6.70 -6.28 -12.06
N PRO A 321 6.37 -5.17 -12.75
CA PRO A 321 7.28 -4.52 -13.68
C PRO A 321 8.49 -3.89 -12.99
N ALA A 322 8.45 -3.74 -11.65
CA ALA A 322 9.51 -3.11 -10.88
C ALA A 322 10.73 -4.01 -10.65
N ALA A 323 10.58 -5.34 -10.72
CA ALA A 323 11.68 -6.29 -10.51
C ALA A 323 11.32 -7.71 -11.00
N PRO A 324 11.20 -7.95 -12.32
CA PRO A 324 11.02 -9.31 -12.83
C PRO A 324 12.28 -10.15 -12.55
N SER A 325 12.11 -11.41 -12.14
CA SER A 325 13.27 -12.30 -11.96
C SER A 325 13.90 -12.61 -13.33
N LEU A 326 15.23 -12.72 -13.39
CA LEU A 326 15.92 -13.02 -14.66
C LEU A 326 15.39 -14.31 -15.32
N THR A 327 15.01 -15.29 -14.51
CA THR A 327 14.36 -16.54 -14.94
C THR A 327 13.01 -16.30 -15.59
N GLU A 328 12.14 -15.47 -14.99
CA GLU A 328 10.85 -15.10 -15.58
C GLU A 328 11.01 -14.37 -16.93
N ILE A 329 12.00 -13.46 -17.02
CA ILE A 329 12.30 -12.74 -18.26
C ILE A 329 12.71 -13.73 -19.35
N THR A 330 13.63 -14.64 -19.04
CA THR A 330 14.12 -15.62 -20.02
C THR A 330 13.02 -16.57 -20.48
N GLU A 331 12.15 -17.03 -19.57
CA GLU A 331 11.04 -17.92 -19.91
C GLU A 331 10.02 -17.24 -20.83
N ILE A 332 9.71 -15.96 -20.58
CA ILE A 332 8.79 -15.19 -21.44
C ILE A 332 9.42 -14.97 -22.81
N LEU A 333 10.70 -14.60 -22.87
CA LEU A 333 11.39 -14.39 -24.15
C LEU A 333 11.46 -15.69 -24.96
N GLN A 334 11.76 -16.82 -24.31
CA GLN A 334 11.80 -18.14 -24.95
C GLN A 334 10.45 -18.51 -25.55
N ASP A 335 9.36 -18.40 -24.78
CA ASP A 335 7.98 -18.69 -25.24
C ASP A 335 7.56 -17.78 -26.42
N LEU A 336 7.96 -16.51 -26.39
CA LEU A 336 7.69 -15.58 -27.50
C LEU A 336 8.50 -15.93 -28.77
N MET A 337 9.74 -16.38 -28.61
CA MET A 337 10.57 -16.82 -29.74
C MET A 337 10.01 -18.11 -30.35
N ASP A 338 9.66 -19.10 -29.52
CA ASP A 338 9.11 -20.39 -29.95
C ASP A 338 7.76 -20.23 -30.71
N ARG A 339 6.88 -19.32 -30.24
CA ARG A 339 5.62 -19.00 -30.94
C ARG A 339 5.86 -18.37 -32.30
N ARG A 340 6.92 -17.57 -32.44
CA ARG A 340 7.23 -16.86 -33.68
C ARG A 340 7.82 -17.80 -34.73
N ASP A 341 8.67 -18.72 -34.31
CA ASP A 341 9.26 -19.73 -35.20
C ASP A 341 8.20 -20.73 -35.69
N GLY A 342 7.18 -21.02 -34.86
CA GLY A 342 6.02 -21.81 -35.26
C GLY A 342 5.15 -21.20 -36.38
N TYR A 343 5.18 -19.87 -36.57
CA TYR A 343 4.46 -19.18 -37.66
C TYR A 343 5.26 -19.10 -38.97
N CYS A 344 6.56 -19.40 -38.96
CA CYS A 344 7.38 -19.45 -40.18
C CYS A 344 7.49 -20.87 -40.78
N ALA A 345 7.05 -21.89 -40.04
CA ALA A 345 7.10 -23.30 -40.44
C ALA A 345 5.77 -23.86 -41.00
N ALA A 346 4.73 -23.03 -41.07
CA ALA A 346 3.44 -23.30 -41.70
C ALA A 346 3.21 -22.30 -42.84
#